data_AF-A0A4R6QJM8-F1
#
_entry.id   AF-A0A4R6QJM8-F1
#
_cell.length_a   1.000
_cell.length_b   1.000
_cell.length_c   1.000
_cell.angle_alpha   90.00
_cell.angle_beta   90.00
_cell.angle_gamma   90.00
#
_symmetry.space_group_name_H-M   'P 1'
#
loop_
_entity.id
_entity.type
_entity.pdbx_description
1 polymer ?
#
loop_
_entity_poly.entity_id
_entity_poly.type
_entity_poly.pdbx_seq_one_letter_code
_entity_poly.pdbx_strand_id
1 'polypeptide(L)'
;MKFRSAFLTALFALSSSAFAATPQYLVLDQSTPNLIDKASAAATLKEITTPQMLKLYSPKKWGFATEVEGGFTASKTCVVTARVMMLPVGVSGKTLVFKAEKKVTTFDALPGATQEQCKELANAKLKEAVQAMVFSLIKS
;
A
#
# COMPACT_ATOMS: atom_id res chain seq x y z
N MET A 1 35.44 47.37 -47.27
CA MET A 1 33.97 47.36 -47.49
C MET A 1 33.52 45.93 -47.72
N LYS A 2 32.81 45.32 -46.75
CA LYS A 2 31.83 44.21 -46.86
C LYS A 2 31.80 43.36 -45.57
N PHE A 3 30.62 43.34 -44.97
CA PHE A 3 30.15 42.50 -43.86
C PHE A 3 30.39 41.00 -44.10
N ARG A 4 30.55 40.21 -43.02
CA ARG A 4 29.62 39.10 -42.69
C ARG A 4 29.92 38.41 -41.34
N SER A 5 28.94 38.59 -40.47
CA SER A 5 28.43 37.74 -39.38
C SER A 5 28.85 36.26 -39.35
N ALA A 6 29.13 35.74 -38.16
CA ALA A 6 28.79 34.36 -37.75
C ALA A 6 28.77 34.23 -36.21
N PHE A 7 27.78 34.85 -35.57
CA PHE A 7 27.23 34.36 -34.30
C PHE A 7 26.17 33.33 -34.68
N LEU A 8 26.29 32.05 -34.29
CA LEU A 8 25.11 31.21 -33.93
C LEU A 8 25.50 29.81 -33.39
N THR A 9 24.96 29.52 -32.20
CA THR A 9 24.33 28.26 -31.75
C THR A 9 25.11 26.94 -31.71
N ALA A 10 25.29 26.43 -30.48
CA ALA A 10 24.94 25.04 -30.14
C ALA A 10 24.73 24.92 -28.62
N LEU A 11 23.54 25.28 -28.15
CA LEU A 11 23.12 25.11 -26.74
C LEU A 11 21.74 24.45 -26.74
N PHE A 12 21.66 23.20 -27.22
CA PHE A 12 20.46 22.37 -27.10
C PHE A 12 20.82 20.90 -27.23
N ALA A 13 21.02 20.22 -26.10
CA ALA A 13 20.78 18.78 -25.95
C ALA A 13 20.87 18.35 -24.47
N LEU A 14 19.98 18.88 -23.63
CA LEU A 14 19.60 18.21 -22.38
C LEU A 14 18.15 17.79 -22.53
N SER A 15 17.92 16.79 -23.38
CA SER A 15 16.66 16.08 -23.44
C SER A 15 16.52 15.21 -22.19
N SER A 16 15.91 15.77 -21.14
CA SER A 16 15.51 15.01 -19.97
C SER A 16 14.43 14.01 -20.35
N SER A 17 14.76 12.73 -20.34
CA SER A 17 13.79 11.63 -20.44
C SER A 17 12.83 11.70 -19.25
N ALA A 18 11.63 12.22 -19.45
CA ALA A 18 10.57 12.16 -18.45
C ALA A 18 10.05 10.72 -18.39
N PHE A 19 10.58 9.91 -17.46
CA PHE A 19 9.97 8.63 -17.12
C PHE A 19 8.64 8.91 -16.44
N ALA A 20 7.54 8.47 -17.05
CA ALA A 20 6.22 8.51 -16.42
C ALA A 20 6.27 7.71 -15.10
N ALA A 21 5.89 8.35 -13.99
CA ALA A 21 5.85 7.70 -12.69
C ALA A 21 4.92 6.47 -12.72
N THR A 22 5.36 5.38 -12.11
CA THR A 22 4.56 4.15 -12.02
C THR A 22 3.23 4.45 -11.32
N PRO A 23 2.07 4.07 -11.89
CA PRO A 23 0.78 4.26 -11.24
C PRO A 23 0.76 3.62 -9.84
N GLN A 24 0.23 4.35 -8.86
CA GLN A 24 0.10 3.88 -7.48
C GLN A 24 -1.37 3.81 -7.09
N TYR A 25 -1.71 2.80 -6.27
CA TYR A 25 -3.02 2.70 -5.66
C TYR A 25 -3.22 3.79 -4.59
N LEU A 26 -4.46 4.26 -4.46
CA LEU A 26 -4.86 4.99 -3.27
C LEU A 26 -4.90 4.02 -2.09
N VAL A 27 -4.22 4.39 -1.01
CA VAL A 27 -4.10 3.54 0.19
C VAL A 27 -4.62 4.27 1.43
N LEU A 28 -5.26 3.51 2.32
CA LEU A 28 -5.77 4.03 3.59
C LEU A 28 -5.45 3.03 4.72
N ASP A 29 -4.74 3.51 5.74
CA ASP A 29 -4.51 2.72 6.95
C ASP A 29 -5.42 3.20 8.09
N GLN A 30 -6.16 2.26 8.68
CA GLN A 30 -7.05 2.44 9.83
C GLN A 30 -6.61 1.61 11.03
N SER A 31 -5.34 1.22 11.09
CA SER A 31 -4.82 0.36 12.14
C SER A 31 -4.70 1.07 13.48
N THR A 32 -4.75 0.29 14.56
CA THR A 32 -4.50 0.76 15.92
C THR A 32 -3.02 1.14 16.07
N PRO A 33 -2.68 2.40 16.42
CA PRO A 33 -1.31 2.91 16.39
C PRO A 33 -0.36 2.23 17.39
N ASN A 34 -0.90 1.55 18.40
CA ASN A 34 -0.10 0.81 19.38
C ASN A 34 0.42 -0.53 18.84
N LEU A 35 -0.20 -1.07 17.78
CA LEU A 35 0.16 -2.34 17.15
C LEU A 35 1.02 -2.14 15.91
N ILE A 36 0.72 -1.13 15.10
CA ILE A 36 1.45 -0.81 13.88
C ILE A 36 1.38 0.69 13.60
N ASP A 37 2.48 1.28 13.17
CA ASP A 37 2.50 2.66 12.72
C ASP A 37 2.12 2.76 11.23
N LYS A 38 1.62 3.94 10.85
CA LYS A 38 1.12 4.18 9.49
C LYS A 38 2.19 3.98 8.42
N ALA A 39 3.46 4.25 8.72
CA ALA A 39 4.53 4.13 7.74
C ALA A 39 4.84 2.65 7.47
N SER A 40 4.90 1.83 8.52
CA SER A 40 5.05 0.38 8.41
C SER A 40 3.88 -0.26 7.66
N ALA A 41 2.64 0.08 8.02
CA ALA A 41 1.45 -0.43 7.32
C ALA A 41 1.45 -0.06 5.82
N ALA A 42 1.77 1.20 5.50
CA ALA A 42 1.89 1.65 4.11
C ALA A 42 3.03 0.95 3.36
N ALA A 43 4.16 0.67 4.03
CA ALA A 43 5.27 -0.05 3.43
C ALA A 43 4.88 -1.49 3.07
N THR A 44 4.22 -2.22 3.98
CA THR A 44 3.71 -3.57 3.70
C THR A 44 2.68 -3.56 2.58
N LEU A 45 1.79 -2.57 2.55
CA LEU A 45 0.74 -2.50 1.53
C LEU A 45 1.27 -2.21 0.12
N LYS A 46 2.44 -1.55 -0.01
CA LYS A 46 3.09 -1.33 -1.31
C LYS A 46 3.39 -2.64 -2.05
N GLU A 47 3.55 -3.76 -1.34
CA GLU A 47 3.75 -5.09 -1.94
C GLU A 47 2.59 -5.51 -2.87
N ILE A 48 1.39 -4.93 -2.72
CA ILE A 48 0.26 -5.14 -3.65
C ILE A 48 0.53 -4.52 -5.03
N THR A 49 1.37 -3.49 -5.13
CA THR A 49 1.60 -2.73 -6.37
C THR A 49 2.57 -3.44 -7.30
N THR A 50 2.18 -4.62 -7.80
CA THR A 50 2.95 -5.38 -8.80
C THR A 50 2.46 -5.06 -10.22
N PRO A 51 3.28 -5.28 -11.27
CA PRO A 51 2.86 -5.07 -12.65
C PRO A 51 1.60 -5.86 -13.05
N GLN A 52 1.48 -7.10 -12.54
CA GLN A 52 0.30 -7.93 -12.80
C GLN A 52 -0.95 -7.36 -12.13
N MET A 53 -0.82 -6.89 -10.88
CA MET A 53 -1.91 -6.23 -10.18
C MET A 53 -2.34 -4.96 -10.92
N LEU A 54 -1.40 -4.10 -11.31
CA LEU A 54 -1.69 -2.86 -12.07
C LEU A 54 -2.36 -3.13 -13.42
N LYS A 55 -2.06 -4.27 -14.05
CA LYS A 55 -2.70 -4.70 -15.31
C LYS A 55 -4.15 -5.14 -15.11
N LEU A 56 -4.43 -5.89 -14.04
CA LEU A 56 -5.76 -6.46 -13.76
C LEU A 56 -6.69 -5.46 -13.06
N TYR A 57 -6.14 -4.65 -12.16
CA TYR A 57 -6.87 -3.75 -11.28
C TYR A 57 -6.35 -2.32 -11.46
N SER A 58 -7.08 -1.50 -12.22
CA SER A 58 -6.66 -0.12 -12.46
C SER A 58 -6.69 0.72 -11.16
N PRO A 59 -5.61 1.47 -10.83
CA PRO A 59 -5.61 2.39 -9.69
C PRO A 59 -6.64 3.53 -9.75
N LYS A 60 -7.22 3.79 -10.93
CA LYS A 60 -8.33 4.76 -11.07
C LYS A 60 -9.66 4.22 -10.55
N LYS A 61 -9.80 2.89 -10.46
CA LYS A 61 -11.03 2.21 -10.05
C LYS A 61 -10.89 1.56 -8.67
N TRP A 62 -9.67 1.15 -8.31
CA TRP A 62 -9.41 0.37 -7.12
C TRP A 62 -8.32 1.01 -6.27
N GLY A 63 -8.46 0.87 -4.96
CA GLY A 63 -7.44 1.14 -3.97
C GLY A 63 -7.54 0.14 -2.84
N PHE A 64 -6.70 0.31 -1.83
CA PHE A 64 -6.58 -0.68 -0.75
C PHE A 64 -6.63 -0.03 0.62
N ALA A 65 -7.28 -0.69 1.56
CA ALA A 65 -7.28 -0.29 2.95
C ALA A 65 -6.73 -1.40 3.85
N THR A 66 -6.01 -1.00 4.90
CA THR A 66 -5.50 -1.88 5.95
C THR A 66 -6.11 -1.51 7.28
N GLU A 67 -6.36 -2.53 8.08
CA GLU A 67 -6.90 -2.38 9.44
C GLU A 67 -6.30 -3.48 10.31
N VAL A 68 -5.40 -3.10 11.21
CA VAL A 68 -4.85 -3.99 12.25
C VAL A 68 -5.42 -3.60 13.60
N GLU A 69 -6.23 -4.49 14.15
CA GLU A 69 -6.89 -4.36 15.45
C GLU A 69 -6.39 -5.41 16.44
N GLY A 70 -6.64 -5.16 17.72
CA GLY A 70 -6.28 -6.09 18.79
C GLY A 70 -5.66 -5.40 20.01
N GLY A 71 -4.94 -6.18 20.81
CA GLY A 71 -4.31 -5.73 22.03
C GLY A 71 -4.09 -6.86 23.03
N PHE A 72 -3.76 -6.49 24.26
CA PHE A 72 -3.55 -7.46 25.34
C PHE A 72 -4.86 -7.76 26.07
N THR A 73 -5.11 -9.05 26.31
CA THR A 73 -6.16 -9.51 27.23
C THR A 73 -5.71 -9.36 28.68
N ALA A 74 -6.64 -9.54 29.62
CA ALA A 74 -6.34 -9.59 31.05
C ALA A 74 -5.33 -10.70 31.43
N SER A 75 -5.26 -11.78 30.63
CA SER A 75 -4.30 -12.88 30.79
C SER A 75 -2.94 -12.62 30.14
N LYS A 76 -2.66 -11.38 29.72
CA LYS A 76 -1.44 -10.99 28.98
C LYS A 76 -1.26 -11.76 27.66
N THR A 77 -2.35 -12.16 27.03
CA THR A 77 -2.31 -12.70 25.66
C THR A 77 -2.42 -11.53 24.70
N CYS A 78 -1.45 -11.36 23.81
CA CYS A 78 -1.59 -10.45 22.68
C CYS A 78 -2.53 -11.11 21.66
N VAL A 79 -3.57 -10.41 21.22
CA VAL A 79 -4.48 -10.84 20.17
C VAL A 79 -4.41 -9.83 19.04
N VAL A 80 -4.26 -10.32 17.80
CA VAL A 80 -4.11 -9.49 16.60
C VAL A 80 -5.08 -9.98 15.54
N THR A 81 -5.82 -9.05 14.94
CA THR A 81 -6.57 -9.25 13.70
C THR A 81 -6.07 -8.27 12.66
N ALA A 82 -5.63 -8.75 11.50
CA ALA A 82 -5.23 -7.89 10.39
C ALA A 82 -6.16 -8.09 9.20
N ARG A 83 -6.60 -7.00 8.60
CA ARG A 83 -7.50 -6.98 7.45
C ARG A 83 -6.90 -6.17 6.32
N VAL A 84 -7.07 -6.68 5.11
CA VAL A 84 -6.77 -5.97 3.87
C VAL A 84 -8.04 -5.97 3.02
N MET A 85 -8.41 -4.81 2.50
CA MET A 85 -9.62 -4.62 1.71
C MET A 85 -9.28 -3.97 0.36
N MET A 86 -9.81 -4.52 -0.72
CA MET A 86 -9.84 -3.85 -2.03
C MET A 86 -11.12 -3.03 -2.11
N LEU A 87 -10.99 -1.71 -2.27
CA LEU A 87 -12.07 -0.75 -2.23
C LEU A 87 -12.19 -0.02 -3.58
N PRO A 88 -13.42 0.29 -4.04
CA PRO A 88 -13.62 1.20 -5.15
C PRO A 88 -13.09 2.60 -4.82
N VAL A 89 -12.44 3.23 -5.79
CA VAL A 89 -12.11 4.65 -5.73
C VAL A 89 -13.35 5.47 -6.09
N GLY A 90 -13.64 6.49 -5.28
CA GLY A 90 -14.78 7.38 -5.52
C GLY A 90 -14.64 8.21 -6.81
N VAL A 91 -15.74 8.81 -7.27
CA VAL A 91 -15.80 9.54 -8.55
C VAL A 91 -14.73 10.64 -8.67
N SER A 92 -14.37 11.29 -7.56
CA SER A 92 -13.34 12.33 -7.53
C SER A 92 -11.89 11.81 -7.63
N GLY A 93 -11.68 10.50 -7.54
CA GLY A 93 -10.35 9.88 -7.55
C GLY A 93 -9.57 10.01 -6.23
N LYS A 94 -10.12 10.69 -5.21
CA LYS A 94 -9.40 11.08 -3.98
C LYS A 94 -9.81 10.31 -2.72
N THR A 95 -10.83 9.48 -2.81
CA THR A 95 -11.42 8.79 -1.67
C THR A 95 -11.64 7.32 -1.98
N LEU A 96 -11.61 6.48 -0.94
CA LEU A 96 -12.04 5.09 -1.03
C LEU A 96 -13.48 4.98 -0.53
N VAL A 97 -14.30 4.26 -1.29
CA VAL A 97 -15.67 3.92 -0.88
C VAL A 97 -15.61 2.66 -0.03
N PHE A 98 -16.09 2.72 1.20
CA PHE A 98 -16.09 1.59 2.14
C PHE A 98 -17.17 0.55 1.81
N LYS A 99 -17.05 -0.04 0.62
CA LYS A 99 -17.79 -1.20 0.15
C LYS A 99 -16.77 -2.14 -0.49
N ALA A 100 -16.19 -3.02 0.32
CA ALA A 100 -15.10 -3.87 -0.12
C ALA A 100 -15.56 -4.87 -1.19
N GLU A 101 -14.86 -4.88 -2.31
CA GLU A 101 -15.03 -5.89 -3.37
C GLU A 101 -14.39 -7.21 -2.94
N LYS A 102 -13.20 -7.11 -2.35
CA LYS A 102 -12.49 -8.23 -1.76
C LYS A 102 -12.00 -7.85 -0.38
N LYS A 103 -12.09 -8.80 0.56
CA LYS A 103 -11.54 -8.68 1.90
C LYS A 103 -10.78 -9.94 2.26
N VAL A 104 -9.61 -9.76 2.85
CA VAL A 104 -8.81 -10.82 3.46
C VAL A 104 -8.62 -10.47 4.92
N THR A 105 -8.66 -11.49 5.78
CA THR A 105 -8.50 -11.35 7.22
C THR A 105 -7.59 -12.45 7.73
N THR A 106 -6.59 -12.08 8.50
CA THR A 106 -5.70 -12.98 9.23
C THR A 106 -5.82 -12.67 10.71
N PHE A 107 -5.54 -13.67 11.53
CA PHE A 107 -5.72 -13.60 12.96
C PHE A 107 -4.63 -14.42 13.65
N ASP A 108 -4.18 -13.96 14.80
CA ASP A 108 -3.35 -14.76 15.69
C ASP A 108 -3.40 -14.27 17.13
N ALA A 109 -2.94 -15.12 18.05
CA ALA A 109 -2.80 -14.79 19.45
C ALA A 109 -1.52 -15.37 20.03
N LEU A 110 -0.79 -14.55 20.78
CA LEU A 110 0.46 -14.93 21.44
C LEU A 110 0.35 -14.75 22.96
N PRO A 111 0.21 -15.84 23.73
CA PRO A 111 0.21 -15.80 25.18
C PRO A 111 1.55 -15.32 25.74
N GLY A 112 1.52 -14.49 26.79
CA GLY A 112 2.73 -14.04 27.49
C GLY A 112 3.63 -13.12 26.65
N ALA A 113 3.11 -12.53 25.58
CA ALA A 113 3.87 -11.66 24.70
C ALA A 113 4.30 -10.35 25.40
N THR A 114 5.45 -9.80 25.01
CA THR A 114 5.79 -8.40 25.27
C THR A 114 5.10 -7.49 24.24
N GLN A 115 5.10 -6.17 24.49
CA GLN A 115 4.56 -5.20 23.54
C GLN A 115 5.25 -5.30 22.17
N GLU A 116 6.56 -5.51 22.16
CA GLU A 116 7.37 -5.64 20.95
C GLU A 116 6.99 -6.90 20.17
N GLN A 117 6.83 -8.03 20.85
CA GLN A 117 6.36 -9.27 20.24
C GLN A 117 4.94 -9.14 19.68
N CYS A 118 4.09 -8.37 20.35
CA CYS A 118 2.73 -8.09 19.86
C CYS A 118 2.73 -7.22 18.59
N LYS A 119 3.64 -6.23 18.51
CA LYS A 119 3.87 -5.45 17.29
C LYS A 119 4.45 -6.30 16.17
N GLU A 120 5.37 -7.20 16.48
CA GLU A 120 5.91 -8.15 15.49
C GLU A 120 4.81 -9.06 14.94
N LEU A 121 3.95 -9.59 15.81
CA LEU A 121 2.78 -10.37 15.42
C LEU A 121 1.83 -9.56 14.52
N ALA A 122 1.57 -8.31 14.86
CA ALA A 122 0.77 -7.38 14.05
C ALA A 122 1.34 -7.19 12.63
N ASN A 123 2.66 -6.95 12.52
CA ASN A 123 3.33 -6.82 11.24
C ASN A 123 3.28 -8.12 10.43
N ALA A 124 3.54 -9.26 11.08
CA ALA A 124 3.48 -10.57 10.43
C ALA A 124 2.09 -10.86 9.87
N LYS A 125 1.03 -10.59 10.63
CA LYS A 125 -0.35 -10.84 10.20
C LYS A 125 -0.80 -9.89 9.11
N LEU A 126 -0.38 -8.62 9.15
CA LEU A 126 -0.64 -7.70 8.04
C LEU A 126 0.02 -8.18 6.75
N LYS A 127 1.29 -8.62 6.82
CA LYS A 127 2.00 -9.15 5.66
C LYS A 127 1.33 -10.39 5.09
N GLU A 128 0.93 -11.33 5.96
CA GLU A 128 0.18 -12.52 5.58
C GLU A 128 -1.13 -12.14 4.86
N ALA A 129 -1.88 -11.16 5.38
CA ALA A 129 -3.11 -10.70 4.77
C ALA A 129 -2.89 -10.03 3.39
N VAL A 130 -1.81 -9.26 3.24
CA VAL A 130 -1.42 -8.66 1.95
C VAL A 130 -1.08 -9.74 0.93
N GLN A 131 -0.28 -10.74 1.30
CA GLN A 131 0.09 -11.85 0.41
C GLN A 131 -1.14 -12.66 0.00
N ALA A 132 -2.03 -12.96 0.95
CA ALA A 132 -3.28 -13.66 0.66
C ALA A 132 -4.23 -12.83 -0.22
N MET A 133 -4.26 -11.49 -0.08
CA MET A 133 -5.02 -10.61 -0.98
C MET A 133 -4.48 -10.69 -2.41
N VAL A 134 -3.17 -10.51 -2.60
CA VAL A 134 -2.54 -10.59 -3.94
C VAL A 134 -2.80 -11.95 -4.58
N PHE A 135 -2.58 -13.04 -3.83
CA PHE A 135 -2.84 -14.39 -4.33
C PHE A 135 -4.30 -14.58 -4.71
N SER A 136 -5.23 -14.12 -3.86
CA SER A 136 -6.66 -14.28 -4.12
C SER A 136 -7.15 -13.46 -5.32
N LEU A 137 -6.51 -12.36 -5.67
CA LEU A 137 -6.88 -11.51 -6.81
C LEU A 137 -6.24 -11.98 -8.12
N ILE A 138 -5.09 -12.65 -8.05
CA ILE A 138 -4.40 -13.17 -9.24
C ILE A 138 -4.90 -14.56 -9.64
N LYS A 139 -5.25 -15.41 -8.67
CA LYS A 139 -5.70 -16.79 -8.93
C LYS A 139 -7.20 -16.89 -9.26
N SER A 140 -7.97 -15.84 -9.00
CA SER A 140 -9.42 -15.78 -9.23
C SER A 140 -9.80 -15.62 -10.69
#